data_AF-A0A0V0W170-F1
#
_entry.id   AF-A0A0V0W170-F1
#
_cell.length_a   1.000
_cell.length_b   1.000
_cell.length_c   1.000
_cell.angle_alpha   90.00
_cell.angle_beta   90.00
_cell.angle_gamma   90.00
#
_symmetry.space_group_name_H-M   'P 1'
#
loop_
_entity.id
_entity.type
_entity.pdbx_description
1 polymer ?
#
loop_
_entity_poly.entity_id
_entity_poly.type
_entity_poly.pdbx_seq_one_letter_code
_entity_poly.pdbx_strand_id
1 'polypeptide(L)'
;MKSFAFEYKFSHQLKYASYSVQSLPSCDFPDKSKLLLASIPSEEDIAKLREKPQKGKTGISTCEFLSDMISERRSVSSKWRIFNMKFMPQNPLQVACRNEGNDILFCDLTKPSDDTNLMEKNTWTLKGLSSCGYGLSWNASFPGMLVAAGHDNTICLWSVLHSIVNSDTIHPLSTFRIRRGAINDVCWHPFYDFVFGTVDNNGRLFIWDVRTNGDGEFALQSNTTNSEIMCLSFNPFDQNYLATGDIKGNVAIWDDRNLYRPLKLLQYHSNEVTQVVWSPFHEDLLASAGADGHIILWKIGVASLPEKLPEIDWNYYKEKTAGFYDVTEFEKQFKALHIVPMKEPEDLLKKLNEEEKREMTRLDAFIKANESIIQECKKELNKIAKFPPMDHWLPEEYRDHVEQYRELGYRRMRLMTEEEGVFNSYIQTRLQYLHNDN
;
A
#
# COMPACT_ATOMS: atom_id res chain seq x y z
N MET A 1 37.35 4.71 8.56
CA MET A 1 36.87 4.59 7.16
C MET A 1 35.47 5.18 7.11
N LYS A 2 35.27 6.29 6.39
CA LYS A 2 33.92 6.78 6.09
C LYS A 2 33.25 5.73 5.20
N SER A 3 32.11 5.17 5.61
CA SER A 3 31.37 4.23 4.76
C SER A 3 30.75 5.01 3.61
N PHE A 4 31.29 4.87 2.39
CA PHE A 4 30.74 5.46 1.16
C PHE A 4 29.37 4.91 0.76
N ALA A 5 28.78 4.02 1.56
CA ALA A 5 27.57 3.27 1.19
C ALA A 5 26.24 3.95 1.58
N PHE A 6 26.24 4.87 2.55
CA PHE A 6 25.00 5.47 3.06
C PHE A 6 25.18 6.98 3.27
N GLU A 7 24.23 7.76 2.77
CA GLU A 7 24.13 9.19 3.07
C GLU A 7 23.69 9.41 4.52
N TYR A 8 22.76 8.58 5.00
CA TYR A 8 22.27 8.57 6.38
C TYR A 8 22.18 7.15 6.94
N LYS A 9 22.59 6.96 8.19
CA LYS A 9 22.41 5.70 8.92
C LYS A 9 22.01 5.99 10.37
N PHE A 10 20.82 5.53 10.75
CA PHE A 10 20.31 5.61 12.11
C PHE A 10 20.19 4.21 12.70
N SER A 11 20.55 4.06 13.97
CA SER A 11 20.43 2.80 14.70
C SER A 11 19.84 3.09 16.07
N HIS A 12 18.71 2.47 16.38
CA HIS A 12 18.03 2.61 17.67
C HIS A 12 17.76 1.22 18.25
N GLN A 13 18.05 1.04 19.54
CA GLN A 13 17.79 -0.22 20.23
C GLN A 13 16.42 -0.17 20.90
N LEU A 14 15.48 -0.95 20.35
CA LEU A 14 14.15 -1.11 20.94
C LEU A 14 14.24 -1.85 22.28
N LYS A 15 13.32 -1.53 23.19
CA LYS A 15 13.13 -2.31 24.44
C LYS A 15 12.74 -3.77 24.14
N TYR A 16 11.94 -3.97 23.09
CA TYR A 16 11.41 -5.25 22.65
C TYR A 16 11.58 -5.35 21.13
N ALA A 17 11.83 -6.55 20.61
CA ALA A 17 11.88 -6.78 19.16
C ALA A 17 10.53 -6.48 18.51
N SER A 18 10.56 -6.04 17.25
CA SER A 18 9.37 -5.75 16.45
C SER A 18 9.27 -6.70 15.26
N TYR A 19 8.11 -7.33 15.03
CA TYR A 19 7.88 -8.19 13.86
C TYR A 19 7.38 -7.42 12.62
N SER A 20 6.83 -6.22 12.82
CA SER A 20 6.35 -5.36 11.73
C SER A 20 6.91 -3.95 11.87
N VAL A 21 7.18 -3.32 10.74
CA VAL A 21 7.53 -1.90 10.62
C VAL A 21 6.86 -1.33 9.39
N GLN A 22 6.25 -0.15 9.53
CA GLN A 22 5.66 0.58 8.41
C GLN A 22 5.82 2.08 8.61
N SER A 23 6.16 2.82 7.55
CA SER A 23 6.15 4.29 7.60
C SER A 23 4.72 4.80 7.43
N LEU A 24 4.26 5.62 8.36
CA LEU A 24 2.98 6.33 8.26
C LEU A 24 3.16 7.58 7.38
N PRO A 25 2.26 7.85 6.43
CA PRO A 25 2.33 9.05 5.62
C PRO A 25 2.13 10.28 6.52
N SER A 26 3.10 11.21 6.52
CA SER A 26 3.00 12.48 7.22
C SER A 26 2.59 13.58 6.24
N CYS A 27 1.37 14.08 6.35
CA CYS A 27 0.92 15.26 5.59
C CYS A 27 1.37 16.57 6.25
N ASP A 28 1.64 16.54 7.57
CA ASP A 28 1.71 17.78 8.36
C ASP A 28 3.09 18.43 8.37
N PHE A 29 4.19 17.66 8.20
CA PHE A 29 5.56 18.18 8.24
C PHE A 29 6.53 17.30 7.43
N PRO A 30 7.21 17.82 6.39
CA PRO A 30 8.16 17.05 5.56
C PRO A 30 9.37 16.52 6.35
N ASP A 31 9.73 17.16 7.46
CA ASP A 31 10.92 16.79 8.25
C ASP A 31 10.66 15.74 9.34
N LYS A 32 9.40 15.30 9.52
CA LYS A 32 9.03 14.34 10.57
C LYS A 32 8.34 13.12 9.98
N SER A 33 9.06 12.00 9.98
CA SER A 33 8.52 10.69 9.61
C SER A 33 8.02 9.93 10.84
N LYS A 34 6.85 9.30 10.71
CA LYS A 34 6.21 8.46 11.73
C LYS A 34 6.36 6.99 11.33
N LEU A 35 6.74 6.11 12.25
CA LEU A 35 6.77 4.66 12.05
C LEU A 35 5.72 3.99 12.94
N LEU A 36 5.13 2.94 12.41
CA LEU A 36 4.24 2.01 13.08
C LEU A 36 5.02 0.72 13.37
N LEU A 37 5.19 0.33 14.64
CA LEU A 37 5.94 -0.88 15.04
C LEU A 37 5.08 -1.85 15.86
N ALA A 38 5.23 -3.15 15.60
CA ALA A 38 4.57 -4.22 16.35
C ALA A 38 5.55 -4.89 17.31
N SER A 39 5.71 -4.33 18.51
CA SER A 39 6.63 -4.84 19.54
C SER A 39 6.13 -6.08 20.27
N ILE A 40 7.05 -6.99 20.64
CA ILE A 40 6.76 -8.25 21.34
C ILE A 40 7.17 -8.15 22.82
N PRO A 41 6.23 -8.09 23.77
CA PRO A 41 6.58 -8.13 25.18
C PRO A 41 7.18 -9.50 25.57
N SER A 42 7.95 -9.56 26.66
CA SER A 42 8.45 -10.83 27.21
C SER A 42 7.30 -11.75 27.66
N GLU A 43 7.51 -13.06 27.70
CA GLU A 43 6.50 -14.03 28.21
C GLU A 43 6.01 -13.67 29.62
N GLU A 44 6.91 -13.18 30.49
CA GLU A 44 6.54 -12.71 31.83
C GLU A 44 5.63 -11.49 31.80
N ASP A 45 5.87 -10.54 30.89
CA ASP A 45 5.04 -9.35 30.74
C ASP A 45 3.67 -9.71 30.12
N ILE A 46 3.64 -10.70 29.20
CA ILE A 46 2.40 -11.26 28.64
C ILE A 46 1.61 -12.01 29.71
N ALA A 47 2.26 -12.82 30.54
CA ALA A 47 1.61 -13.55 31.64
C ALA A 47 0.99 -12.58 32.66
N LYS A 48 1.69 -11.50 33.02
CA LYS A 48 1.15 -10.43 33.89
C LYS A 48 -0.08 -9.74 33.28
N LEU A 49 -0.12 -9.55 31.95
CA LEU A 49 -1.29 -9.01 31.24
C LEU A 49 -2.46 -10.01 31.19
N ARG A 50 -2.17 -11.32 31.15
CA ARG A 50 -3.19 -12.39 31.17
C ARG A 50 -3.78 -12.61 32.57
N GLU A 51 -3.03 -12.35 33.63
CA GLU A 51 -3.41 -12.65 35.03
C GLU A 51 -4.18 -11.53 35.77
N LYS A 52 -4.28 -10.29 35.26
CA LYS A 52 -4.97 -9.19 35.97
C LYS A 52 -5.89 -8.34 35.08
N PRO A 53 -7.16 -8.12 35.47
CA PRO A 53 -7.85 -6.87 35.21
C PRO A 53 -7.50 -5.90 36.35
N GLN A 54 -6.37 -5.19 36.28
CA GLN A 54 -6.08 -4.14 37.28
C GLN A 54 -5.49 -2.87 36.68
N LYS A 55 -6.16 -1.77 37.03
CA LYS A 55 -5.81 -0.38 36.78
C LYS A 55 -4.35 -0.08 37.08
N GLY A 56 -3.75 0.70 36.19
CA GLY A 56 -2.49 1.39 36.45
C GLY A 56 -1.29 0.47 36.52
N LYS A 57 -0.82 -0.02 35.35
CA LYS A 57 0.59 -0.03 34.93
C LYS A 57 0.71 -0.68 33.54
N THR A 58 1.32 0.09 32.65
CA THR A 58 1.33 -0.02 31.18
C THR A 58 2.41 -0.96 30.66
N GLY A 59 2.02 -1.94 29.84
CA GLY A 59 2.91 -2.73 28.95
C GLY A 59 2.70 -2.30 27.49
N ILE A 60 3.77 -2.29 26.69
CA ILE A 60 4.01 -1.38 25.55
C ILE A 60 4.00 -2.10 24.19
N SER A 61 3.46 -1.45 23.15
CA SER A 61 3.86 -1.60 21.73
C SER A 61 3.93 -0.21 21.07
N THR A 62 4.99 0.13 20.33
CA THR A 62 5.32 1.51 19.91
C THR A 62 5.03 1.89 18.47
N CYS A 63 4.67 3.16 18.22
CA CYS A 63 5.01 3.88 16.99
C CYS A 63 6.27 4.73 17.25
N GLU A 64 7.27 4.75 16.36
CA GLU A 64 8.54 5.47 16.57
C GLU A 64 8.81 6.52 15.47
N PHE A 65 9.41 7.65 15.82
CA PHE A 65 9.80 8.71 14.90
C PHE A 65 11.32 8.66 14.66
N LEU A 66 11.80 9.05 13.47
CA LEU A 66 13.24 9.15 13.19
C LEU A 66 13.62 10.54 12.64
N SER A 67 13.91 11.47 13.56
CA SER A 67 15.04 12.42 13.54
C SER A 67 15.00 13.24 14.83
N ASP A 68 16.12 13.33 15.58
CA ASP A 68 16.43 14.09 16.83
C ASP A 68 15.34 14.30 17.94
N MET A 69 14.12 13.77 17.77
CA MET A 69 12.88 14.21 18.40
C MET A 69 12.00 13.01 18.82
N ILE A 70 12.32 12.37 19.95
CA ILE A 70 11.40 11.41 20.60
C ILE A 70 10.57 12.17 21.64
N SER A 71 9.58 12.96 21.22
CA SER A 71 8.76 13.76 22.14
C SER A 71 7.42 13.14 22.49
N GLU A 72 6.81 12.33 21.62
CA GLU A 72 5.48 11.75 21.85
C GLU A 72 5.37 10.29 21.43
N ARG A 73 5.00 9.44 22.39
CA ARG A 73 4.79 7.99 22.21
C ARG A 73 3.31 7.69 22.36
N ARG A 74 2.68 7.10 21.34
CA ARG A 74 1.36 6.46 21.47
C ARG A 74 1.55 4.95 21.48
N SER A 75 0.87 4.26 22.38
CA SER A 75 0.96 2.81 22.52
C SER A 75 -0.41 2.20 22.79
N VAL A 76 -0.60 1.00 22.26
CA VAL A 76 -1.80 0.19 22.42
C VAL A 76 -1.39 -1.15 23.00
N SER A 77 -2.00 -1.54 24.14
CA SER A 77 -1.71 -2.82 24.81
C SER A 77 -2.61 -3.93 24.25
N SER A 78 -2.00 -5.04 23.84
CA SER A 78 -2.71 -6.25 23.41
C SER A 78 -2.47 -7.40 24.39
N LYS A 79 -3.48 -8.25 24.59
CA LYS A 79 -3.37 -9.52 25.35
C LYS A 79 -2.56 -10.59 24.60
N TRP A 80 -2.37 -10.40 23.30
CA TRP A 80 -1.74 -11.34 22.38
C TRP A 80 -0.53 -10.68 21.70
N ARG A 81 0.49 -11.48 21.37
CA ARG A 81 1.60 -11.00 20.54
C ARG A 81 1.08 -10.58 19.18
N ILE A 82 1.58 -9.48 18.65
CA ILE A 82 1.25 -8.96 17.33
C ILE A 82 2.36 -9.35 16.36
N PHE A 83 2.01 -10.07 15.30
CA PHE A 83 2.96 -10.53 14.28
C PHE A 83 3.03 -9.58 13.09
N ASN A 84 1.88 -9.01 12.69
CA ASN A 84 1.81 -8.08 11.59
C ASN A 84 0.83 -6.96 11.94
N MET A 85 1.12 -5.76 11.47
CA MET A 85 0.31 -4.58 11.72
C MET A 85 0.38 -3.67 10.51
N LYS A 86 -0.80 -3.25 10.01
CA LYS A 86 -0.93 -2.44 8.81
C LYS A 86 -1.96 -1.34 9.01
N PHE A 87 -1.60 -0.11 8.67
CA PHE A 87 -2.55 1.01 8.66
C PHE A 87 -3.44 0.97 7.41
N MET A 88 -4.66 1.47 7.53
CA MET A 88 -5.58 1.65 6.41
C MET A 88 -5.10 2.85 5.56
N PRO A 89 -4.83 2.68 4.25
CA PRO A 89 -4.25 3.73 3.41
C PRO A 89 -5.03 5.06 3.44
N GLN A 90 -6.36 4.99 3.53
CA GLN A 90 -7.23 6.16 3.52
C GLN A 90 -7.37 6.83 4.89
N ASN A 91 -7.05 6.14 5.98
CA ASN A 91 -6.96 6.71 7.33
C ASN A 91 -5.84 6.00 8.12
N PRO A 92 -4.61 6.55 8.10
CA PRO A 92 -3.45 5.92 8.71
C PRO A 92 -3.52 5.75 10.24
N LEU A 93 -4.49 6.39 10.90
CA LEU A 93 -4.74 6.22 12.33
C LEU A 93 -5.61 4.99 12.63
N GLN A 94 -6.19 4.36 11.62
CA GLN A 94 -6.91 3.10 11.75
C GLN A 94 -6.02 1.95 11.30
N VAL A 95 -5.89 0.95 12.17
CA VAL A 95 -4.86 -0.07 12.04
C VAL A 95 -5.44 -1.46 12.28
N ALA A 96 -5.09 -2.41 11.42
CA ALA A 96 -5.36 -3.83 11.64
C ALA A 96 -4.12 -4.55 12.13
N CYS A 97 -4.30 -5.50 13.04
CA CYS A 97 -3.24 -6.24 13.71
C CYS A 97 -3.51 -7.76 13.66
N ARG A 98 -2.57 -8.52 13.10
CA ARG A 98 -2.52 -9.99 13.20
C ARG A 98 -1.84 -10.38 14.50
N ASN A 99 -2.41 -11.35 15.20
CA ASN A 99 -1.92 -11.82 16.49
C ASN A 99 -1.72 -13.35 16.51
N GLU A 100 -1.29 -13.89 17.66
CA GLU A 100 -1.16 -15.34 17.93
C GLU A 100 -2.47 -16.13 17.80
N GLY A 101 -3.60 -15.46 17.98
CA GLY A 101 -4.92 -16.05 17.84
C GLY A 101 -5.43 -16.06 16.40
N ASN A 102 -6.68 -16.47 16.26
CA ASN A 102 -7.35 -16.53 14.96
C ASN A 102 -7.91 -15.16 14.56
N ASP A 103 -8.33 -14.38 15.55
CA ASP A 103 -9.01 -13.11 15.37
C ASP A 103 -8.04 -11.97 15.01
N ILE A 104 -8.50 -11.03 14.20
CA ILE A 104 -7.75 -9.82 13.85
C ILE A 104 -8.27 -8.67 14.71
N LEU A 105 -7.36 -7.88 15.27
CA LEU A 105 -7.74 -6.68 16.02
C LEU A 105 -7.72 -5.50 15.05
N PHE A 106 -8.79 -4.70 15.04
CA PHE A 106 -8.86 -3.44 14.33
C PHE A 106 -8.99 -2.31 15.33
N CYS A 107 -8.09 -1.32 15.28
CA CYS A 107 -7.95 -0.29 16.30
C CYS A 107 -7.98 1.10 15.67
N ASP A 108 -8.63 2.06 16.34
CA ASP A 108 -8.56 3.47 15.99
C ASP A 108 -7.63 4.22 16.97
N LEU A 109 -6.55 4.79 16.45
CA LEU A 109 -5.49 5.50 17.19
C LEU A 109 -5.72 7.02 17.32
N THR A 110 -6.88 7.53 16.89
CA THR A 110 -7.19 8.98 16.93
C THR A 110 -7.31 9.52 18.36
N LYS A 111 -7.85 8.73 19.31
CA LYS A 111 -8.05 9.17 20.70
C LYS A 111 -6.89 8.69 21.58
N PRO A 112 -6.16 9.58 22.27
CA PRO A 112 -5.11 9.17 23.20
C PRO A 112 -5.74 8.37 24.35
N SER A 113 -5.21 7.18 24.59
CA SER A 113 -5.62 6.30 25.68
C SER A 113 -4.90 6.69 26.97
N ASP A 114 -5.23 7.86 27.55
CA ASP A 114 -4.83 8.16 28.93
C ASP A 114 -5.62 7.29 29.94
N ASP A 115 -6.75 6.73 29.50
CA ASP A 115 -7.59 5.83 30.29
C ASP A 115 -7.44 4.36 29.85
N THR A 116 -6.99 3.52 30.77
CA THR A 116 -6.85 2.05 30.62
C THR A 116 -8.13 1.31 30.16
N ASN A 117 -9.30 1.97 30.22
CA ASN A 117 -10.60 1.42 29.81
C ASN A 117 -10.98 1.76 28.35
N LEU A 118 -10.22 2.60 27.64
CA LEU A 118 -10.59 3.04 26.27
C LEU A 118 -10.18 2.05 25.18
N MET A 119 -9.28 1.11 25.47
CA MET A 119 -8.91 0.04 24.55
C MET A 119 -10.10 -0.85 24.18
N GLU A 120 -11.02 -1.10 25.11
CA GLU A 120 -12.25 -1.86 24.82
C GLU A 120 -13.28 -1.06 24.02
N LYS A 121 -13.15 0.28 23.92
CA LYS A 121 -14.11 1.15 23.23
C LYS A 121 -13.76 1.51 21.79
N ASN A 122 -12.49 1.38 21.39
CA ASN A 122 -12.01 1.73 20.04
C ASN A 122 -11.29 0.56 19.35
N THR A 123 -11.54 -0.67 19.81
CA THR A 123 -11.00 -1.88 19.21
C THR A 123 -12.14 -2.81 18.82
N TRP A 124 -12.15 -3.21 17.56
CA TRP A 124 -13.06 -4.18 17.00
C TRP A 124 -12.32 -5.50 16.75
N THR A 125 -13.05 -6.60 16.87
CA THR A 125 -12.52 -7.95 16.63
C THR A 125 -13.10 -8.50 15.33
N LEU A 126 -12.23 -8.76 14.36
CA LEU A 126 -12.60 -9.36 13.08
C LEU A 126 -12.46 -10.88 13.21
N LYS A 127 -13.60 -11.57 13.11
CA LYS A 127 -13.67 -13.04 13.20
C LYS A 127 -13.76 -13.68 11.83
N GLY A 128 -13.55 -15.00 11.76
CA GLY A 128 -13.84 -15.82 10.59
C GLY A 128 -12.71 -16.75 10.19
N LEU A 129 -11.46 -16.36 10.44
CA LEU A 129 -10.31 -17.25 10.27
C LEU A 129 -10.33 -18.32 11.37
N SER A 130 -9.89 -19.53 11.05
CA SER A 130 -9.76 -20.64 12.02
C SER A 130 -8.32 -20.92 12.44
N SER A 131 -7.36 -20.13 11.96
CA SER A 131 -5.95 -20.19 12.34
C SER A 131 -5.27 -18.81 12.31
N CYS A 132 -4.11 -18.73 12.99
CA CYS A 132 -3.21 -17.59 12.91
C CYS A 132 -2.53 -17.52 11.52
N GLY A 133 -1.78 -16.44 11.28
CA GLY A 133 -1.10 -16.22 10.00
C GLY A 133 -0.55 -14.80 9.88
N TYR A 134 0.35 -14.59 8.93
CA TYR A 134 1.05 -13.32 8.74
C TYR A 134 0.36 -12.39 7.73
N GLY A 135 -0.23 -12.95 6.67
CA GLY A 135 -0.84 -12.20 5.58
C GLY A 135 -1.93 -11.23 6.05
N LEU A 136 -1.74 -9.95 5.75
CA LEU A 136 -2.65 -8.86 6.07
C LEU A 136 -2.48 -7.72 5.06
N SER A 137 -3.54 -7.37 4.35
CA SER A 137 -3.49 -6.30 3.35
C SER A 137 -4.78 -5.49 3.29
N TRP A 138 -4.64 -4.16 3.28
CA TRP A 138 -5.73 -3.22 3.05
C TRP A 138 -5.84 -2.91 1.57
N ASN A 139 -7.08 -2.76 1.10
CA ASN A 139 -7.34 -2.27 -0.24
C ASN A 139 -7.04 -0.77 -0.28
N ALA A 140 -6.13 -0.36 -1.18
CA ALA A 140 -5.74 1.04 -1.33
C ALA A 140 -6.81 1.89 -2.04
N SER A 141 -7.59 1.27 -2.93
CA SER A 141 -8.60 1.95 -3.75
C SER A 141 -9.96 2.00 -3.07
N PHE A 142 -10.35 0.93 -2.36
CA PHE A 142 -11.64 0.83 -1.69
C PHE A 142 -11.49 0.96 -0.16
N PRO A 143 -11.96 2.07 0.45
CA PRO A 143 -11.82 2.30 1.88
C PRO A 143 -12.45 1.20 2.74
N GLY A 144 -11.74 0.78 3.79
CA GLY A 144 -12.26 -0.14 4.78
C GLY A 144 -12.34 -1.60 4.34
N MET A 145 -11.82 -1.95 3.16
CA MET A 145 -11.72 -3.34 2.72
C MET A 145 -10.39 -3.94 3.15
N LEU A 146 -10.47 -5.02 3.92
CA LEU A 146 -9.31 -5.73 4.44
C LEU A 146 -9.37 -7.19 4.00
N VAL A 147 -8.24 -7.72 3.55
CA VAL A 147 -8.05 -9.16 3.33
C VAL A 147 -6.96 -9.67 4.27
N ALA A 148 -7.18 -10.88 4.78
CA ALA A 148 -6.18 -11.58 5.58
C ALA A 148 -6.29 -13.07 5.34
N ALA A 149 -5.18 -13.77 5.53
CA ALA A 149 -5.09 -15.20 5.36
C ALA A 149 -4.64 -15.91 6.65
N GLY A 150 -5.12 -17.13 6.82
CA GLY A 150 -4.71 -18.05 7.87
C GLY A 150 -3.88 -19.21 7.31
N HIS A 151 -3.12 -19.86 8.19
CA HIS A 151 -2.40 -21.11 7.86
C HIS A 151 -3.34 -22.31 7.63
N ASP A 152 -4.63 -22.16 7.87
CA ASP A 152 -5.71 -23.15 7.66
C ASP A 152 -6.30 -23.12 6.25
N ASN A 153 -5.57 -22.53 5.29
CA ASN A 153 -5.97 -22.37 3.90
C ASN A 153 -7.15 -21.39 3.70
N THR A 154 -7.57 -20.68 4.74
CA THR A 154 -8.70 -19.74 4.68
C THR A 154 -8.22 -18.32 4.43
N ILE A 155 -8.95 -17.61 3.59
CA ILE A 155 -8.77 -16.19 3.31
C ILE A 155 -10.10 -15.55 3.64
N CYS A 156 -10.09 -14.50 4.45
CA CYS A 156 -11.29 -13.77 4.80
C CYS A 156 -11.17 -12.33 4.32
N LEU A 157 -12.31 -11.81 3.88
CA LEU A 157 -12.49 -10.45 3.40
C LEU A 157 -13.46 -9.74 4.34
N TRP A 158 -13.10 -8.55 4.82
CA TRP A 158 -13.96 -7.75 5.70
C TRP A 158 -14.20 -6.37 5.12
N SER A 159 -15.39 -5.82 5.40
CA SER A 159 -15.68 -4.39 5.24
C SER A 159 -15.85 -3.79 6.63
N VAL A 160 -14.85 -3.02 7.09
CA VAL A 160 -14.86 -2.48 8.45
C VAL A 160 -15.75 -1.23 8.55
N LEU A 161 -15.77 -0.36 7.54
CA LEU A 161 -16.51 0.91 7.60
C LEU A 161 -18.03 0.73 7.70
N HIS A 162 -18.60 -0.28 7.04
CA HIS A 162 -20.03 -0.58 7.12
C HIS A 162 -20.41 -1.26 8.45
N SER A 163 -19.46 -1.90 9.12
CA SER A 163 -19.73 -2.82 10.24
C SER A 163 -19.50 -2.18 11.62
N ILE A 164 -18.61 -1.18 11.71
CA ILE A 164 -18.25 -0.49 12.97
C ILE A 164 -19.47 0.14 13.68
N VAL A 165 -20.53 0.46 12.94
CA VAL A 165 -21.75 1.08 13.50
C VAL A 165 -22.57 0.10 14.36
N ASN A 166 -22.40 -1.22 14.17
CA ASN A 166 -23.39 -2.21 14.63
C ASN A 166 -22.89 -3.19 15.71
N SER A 167 -21.58 -3.43 15.83
CA SER A 167 -21.02 -4.37 16.80
C SER A 167 -19.52 -4.21 16.99
N ASP A 168 -19.02 -4.56 18.18
CA ASP A 168 -17.58 -4.70 18.46
C ASP A 168 -16.95 -5.88 17.71
N THR A 169 -17.77 -6.79 17.16
CA THR A 169 -17.32 -7.94 16.35
C THR A 169 -17.73 -7.77 14.90
N ILE A 170 -16.76 -7.93 13.99
CA ILE A 170 -16.96 -7.83 12.54
C ILE A 170 -16.80 -9.22 11.92
N HIS A 171 -17.83 -9.68 11.23
CA HIS A 171 -17.83 -10.96 10.50
C HIS A 171 -17.33 -10.77 9.07
N PRO A 172 -16.76 -11.81 8.42
CA PRO A 172 -16.24 -11.68 7.08
C PRO A 172 -17.39 -11.49 6.09
N LEU A 173 -17.19 -10.59 5.12
CA LEU A 173 -18.06 -10.40 3.97
C LEU A 173 -18.01 -11.62 3.05
N SER A 174 -16.80 -12.12 2.81
CA SER A 174 -16.54 -13.30 1.98
C SER A 174 -15.40 -14.13 2.59
N THR A 175 -15.45 -15.44 2.37
CA THR A 175 -14.39 -16.37 2.75
C THR A 175 -14.00 -17.20 1.53
N PHE A 176 -12.73 -17.16 1.18
CA PHE A 176 -12.11 -17.96 0.12
C PHE A 176 -11.28 -19.07 0.76
N ARG A 177 -11.08 -20.19 0.05
CA ARG A 177 -10.31 -21.31 0.56
C ARG A 177 -9.48 -21.95 -0.54
N ILE A 178 -8.21 -22.23 -0.26
CA ILE A 178 -7.44 -23.14 -1.10
C ILE A 178 -7.60 -24.57 -0.63
N ARG A 179 -7.53 -25.54 -1.56
CA ARG A 179 -7.73 -26.96 -1.22
C ARG A 179 -6.66 -27.47 -0.26
N ARG A 180 -5.41 -27.06 -0.43
CA ARG A 180 -4.24 -27.48 0.38
C ARG A 180 -3.17 -26.40 0.36
N GLY A 181 -2.53 -26.17 1.50
CA GLY A 181 -1.37 -25.29 1.65
C GLY A 181 -1.64 -24.18 2.67
N ALA A 182 -0.69 -23.95 3.57
CA ALA A 182 -0.75 -22.81 4.47
C ALA A 182 -0.44 -21.54 3.67
N ILE A 183 -1.28 -20.51 3.81
CA ILE A 183 -1.08 -19.24 3.13
C ILE A 183 -0.15 -18.39 3.98
N ASN A 184 0.99 -18.01 3.40
CA ASN A 184 2.01 -17.25 4.10
C ASN A 184 1.72 -15.75 4.04
N ASP A 185 1.31 -15.25 2.87
CA ASP A 185 1.07 -13.83 2.66
C ASP A 185 -0.07 -13.54 1.67
N VAL A 186 -0.63 -12.32 1.78
CA VAL A 186 -1.70 -11.81 0.94
C VAL A 186 -1.47 -10.33 0.63
N CYS A 187 -1.72 -9.92 -0.61
CA CYS A 187 -1.56 -8.54 -1.06
C CYS A 187 -2.68 -8.13 -2.00
N TRP A 188 -3.31 -6.98 -1.76
CA TRP A 188 -4.23 -6.37 -2.73
C TRP A 188 -3.50 -5.87 -3.96
N HIS A 189 -4.16 -5.96 -5.10
CA HIS A 189 -3.69 -5.33 -6.32
C HIS A 189 -3.83 -3.80 -6.22
N PRO A 190 -2.81 -3.00 -6.59
CA PRO A 190 -2.86 -1.55 -6.44
C PRO A 190 -3.77 -0.87 -7.46
N PHE A 191 -3.97 -1.45 -8.65
CA PHE A 191 -4.81 -0.89 -9.71
C PHE A 191 -6.24 -1.44 -9.76
N TYR A 192 -6.47 -2.62 -9.19
CA TYR A 192 -7.75 -3.33 -9.31
C TYR A 192 -8.30 -3.59 -7.92
N ASP A 193 -9.36 -2.88 -7.55
CA ASP A 193 -9.97 -2.93 -6.22
C ASP A 193 -10.68 -4.25 -5.91
N PHE A 194 -10.81 -5.13 -6.90
CA PHE A 194 -11.40 -6.47 -6.78
C PHE A 194 -10.38 -7.60 -6.87
N VAL A 195 -9.09 -7.32 -7.11
CA VAL A 195 -8.05 -8.36 -7.26
C VAL A 195 -7.11 -8.39 -6.08
N PHE A 196 -6.77 -9.57 -5.60
CA PHE A 196 -5.68 -9.77 -4.64
C PHE A 196 -4.90 -11.03 -4.96
N GLY A 197 -3.66 -11.09 -4.50
CA GLY A 197 -2.77 -12.24 -4.63
C GLY A 197 -2.52 -12.92 -3.29
N THR A 198 -2.35 -14.23 -3.31
CA THR A 198 -1.88 -15.01 -2.14
C THR A 198 -0.78 -15.97 -2.53
N VAL A 199 0.10 -16.28 -1.59
CA VAL A 199 1.16 -17.27 -1.77
C VAL A 199 1.11 -18.33 -0.68
N ASP A 200 1.42 -19.57 -1.04
CA ASP A 200 1.35 -20.71 -0.12
C ASP A 200 2.70 -21.41 0.11
N ASN A 201 2.70 -22.25 1.13
CA ASN A 201 3.83 -23.10 1.48
C ASN A 201 4.05 -24.29 0.51
N ASN A 202 3.21 -24.48 -0.50
CA ASN A 202 3.48 -25.45 -1.57
C ASN A 202 4.17 -24.80 -2.76
N GLY A 203 4.49 -23.51 -2.71
CA GLY A 203 5.17 -22.82 -3.80
C GLY A 203 4.23 -22.35 -4.90
N ARG A 204 2.99 -22.02 -4.55
CA ARG A 204 1.97 -21.54 -5.50
C ARG A 204 1.64 -20.09 -5.24
N LEU A 205 1.54 -19.33 -6.32
CA LEU A 205 0.94 -18.01 -6.36
C LEU A 205 -0.47 -18.14 -6.92
N PHE A 206 -1.43 -17.53 -6.24
CA PHE A 206 -2.82 -17.47 -6.67
C PHE A 206 -3.24 -16.01 -6.83
N ILE A 207 -4.00 -15.73 -7.88
CA ILE A 207 -4.66 -14.44 -8.11
C ILE A 207 -6.16 -14.66 -7.97
N TRP A 208 -6.81 -13.81 -7.19
CA TRP A 208 -8.21 -13.91 -6.83
C TRP A 208 -8.96 -12.71 -7.37
N ASP A 209 -10.19 -12.93 -7.83
CA ASP A 209 -11.16 -11.88 -8.12
C ASP A 209 -12.31 -12.00 -7.11
N VAL A 210 -12.61 -10.93 -6.36
CA VAL A 210 -13.70 -10.98 -5.37
C VAL A 210 -15.09 -11.06 -6.01
N ARG A 211 -15.22 -10.75 -7.31
CA ARG A 211 -16.49 -10.69 -8.04
C ARG A 211 -16.90 -12.05 -8.60
N THR A 212 -15.96 -12.99 -8.73
CA THR A 212 -16.29 -14.35 -9.18
C THR A 212 -17.14 -15.04 -8.11
N ASN A 213 -18.46 -15.07 -8.37
CA ASN A 213 -19.45 -15.69 -7.51
C ASN A 213 -19.36 -17.23 -7.60
N GLY A 214 -19.20 -17.88 -6.45
CA GLY A 214 -19.48 -19.31 -6.27
C GLY A 214 -18.22 -20.18 -6.11
N ASP A 215 -17.94 -20.54 -4.86
CA ASP A 215 -17.07 -21.64 -4.43
C ASP A 215 -15.57 -21.36 -4.20
N GLY A 216 -15.14 -20.11 -4.22
CA GLY A 216 -13.77 -19.77 -3.77
C GLY A 216 -12.70 -20.39 -4.67
N GLU A 217 -12.94 -20.41 -5.98
CA GLU A 217 -11.90 -20.69 -6.97
C GLU A 217 -11.11 -19.41 -7.27
N PHE A 218 -9.80 -19.56 -7.42
CA PHE A 218 -8.89 -18.49 -7.82
C PHE A 218 -9.06 -18.21 -9.33
N ALA A 219 -8.81 -16.97 -9.75
CA ALA A 219 -8.86 -16.59 -11.16
C ALA A 219 -7.65 -17.14 -11.93
N LEU A 220 -6.46 -17.08 -11.34
CA LEU A 220 -5.22 -17.60 -11.92
C LEU A 220 -4.39 -18.31 -10.85
N GLN A 221 -3.60 -19.29 -11.28
CA GLN A 221 -2.65 -19.99 -10.44
C GLN A 221 -1.35 -20.22 -11.20
N SER A 222 -0.22 -19.99 -10.54
CA SER A 222 1.09 -20.34 -11.08
C SER A 222 1.34 -21.85 -11.05
N ASN A 223 2.28 -22.32 -11.87
CA ASN A 223 2.85 -23.63 -11.63
C ASN A 223 3.46 -23.70 -10.21
N THR A 224 3.37 -24.90 -9.63
CA THR A 224 3.97 -25.16 -8.32
C THR A 224 5.48 -25.05 -8.45
N THR A 225 6.09 -24.12 -7.71
CA THR A 225 7.53 -24.02 -7.62
C THR A 225 8.05 -25.10 -6.66
N ASN A 226 9.34 -25.45 -6.76
CA ASN A 226 9.95 -26.43 -5.84
C ASN A 226 10.37 -25.79 -4.49
N SER A 227 9.66 -24.76 -4.02
CA SER A 227 10.05 -23.92 -2.88
C SER A 227 8.84 -23.24 -2.27
N GLU A 228 8.76 -23.16 -0.95
CA GLU A 228 7.68 -22.45 -0.25
C GLU A 228 7.78 -20.95 -0.53
N ILE A 229 6.68 -20.30 -0.93
CA ILE A 229 6.68 -18.85 -1.19
C ILE A 229 6.19 -18.14 0.07
N MET A 230 7.01 -17.23 0.61
CA MET A 230 6.82 -16.63 1.92
C MET A 230 6.15 -15.26 1.87
N CYS A 231 6.40 -14.49 0.82
CA CYS A 231 5.92 -13.11 0.68
C CYS A 231 5.61 -12.75 -0.77
N LEU A 232 4.71 -11.79 -0.98
CA LEU A 232 4.43 -11.21 -2.30
C LEU A 232 4.24 -9.69 -2.25
N SER A 233 4.51 -9.04 -3.38
CA SER A 233 4.25 -7.60 -3.55
C SER A 233 3.93 -7.29 -5.01
N PHE A 234 2.80 -6.65 -5.27
CA PHE A 234 2.45 -6.09 -6.58
C PHE A 234 3.25 -4.81 -6.85
N ASN A 235 3.61 -4.59 -8.12
CA ASN A 235 4.25 -3.36 -8.55
C ASN A 235 3.21 -2.21 -8.53
N PRO A 236 3.51 -1.07 -7.87
CA PRO A 236 2.57 0.05 -7.77
C PRO A 236 2.50 0.92 -9.04
N PHE A 237 3.37 0.69 -10.02
CA PHE A 237 3.45 1.44 -11.29
C PHE A 237 3.07 0.60 -12.51
N ASP A 238 3.29 -0.73 -12.49
CA ASP A 238 2.87 -1.66 -13.55
C ASP A 238 1.84 -2.66 -13.03
N GLN A 239 0.65 -2.62 -13.61
CA GLN A 239 -0.49 -3.47 -13.24
C GLN A 239 -0.28 -4.96 -13.51
N ASN A 240 0.75 -5.37 -14.27
CA ASN A 240 0.94 -6.77 -14.63
C ASN A 240 2.07 -7.43 -13.83
N TYR A 241 2.89 -6.66 -13.13
CA TYR A 241 4.08 -7.17 -12.45
C TYR A 241 3.89 -7.32 -10.95
N LEU A 242 4.44 -8.42 -10.44
CA LEU A 242 4.55 -8.68 -9.01
C LEU A 242 5.83 -9.44 -8.70
N ALA A 243 6.28 -9.34 -7.47
CA ALA A 243 7.45 -10.05 -6.96
C ALA A 243 7.03 -11.02 -5.85
N THR A 244 7.74 -12.14 -5.75
CA THR A 244 7.59 -13.09 -4.64
C THR A 244 8.95 -13.48 -4.08
N GLY A 245 9.03 -13.70 -2.77
CA GLY A 245 10.22 -14.25 -2.10
C GLY A 245 9.97 -15.66 -1.56
N ASP A 246 10.95 -16.54 -1.66
CA ASP A 246 10.82 -17.95 -1.24
C ASP A 246 11.73 -18.34 -0.07
N ILE A 247 11.48 -19.53 0.50
CA ILE A 247 12.24 -20.08 1.63
C ILE A 247 13.70 -20.43 1.28
N LYS A 248 14.04 -20.51 -0.01
CA LYS A 248 15.38 -20.83 -0.51
C LYS A 248 16.22 -19.59 -0.84
N GLY A 249 15.73 -18.39 -0.58
CA GLY A 249 16.46 -17.15 -0.85
C GLY A 249 16.29 -16.60 -2.27
N ASN A 250 15.36 -17.15 -3.06
CA ASN A 250 15.08 -16.66 -4.39
C ASN A 250 14.00 -15.58 -4.35
N VAL A 251 14.19 -14.53 -5.15
CA VAL A 251 13.17 -13.54 -5.47
C VAL A 251 12.75 -13.73 -6.92
N ALA A 252 11.48 -13.97 -7.18
CA ALA A 252 10.94 -14.19 -8.51
C ALA A 252 10.06 -13.00 -8.94
N ILE A 253 10.24 -12.54 -10.18
CA ILE A 253 9.39 -11.52 -10.82
C ILE A 253 8.42 -12.25 -11.75
N TRP A 254 7.14 -11.92 -11.64
CA TRP A 254 6.06 -12.56 -12.39
C TRP A 254 5.31 -11.54 -13.24
N ASP A 255 4.72 -12.04 -14.31
CA ASP A 255 3.73 -11.36 -15.13
C ASP A 255 2.39 -12.06 -14.90
N ASP A 256 1.41 -11.36 -14.33
CA ASP A 256 0.12 -11.95 -13.98
C ASP A 256 -0.68 -12.41 -15.22
N ARG A 257 -0.38 -11.87 -16.41
CA ARG A 257 -0.94 -12.32 -17.69
C ARG A 257 -0.46 -13.72 -18.07
N ASN A 258 0.69 -14.16 -17.53
CA ASN A 258 1.25 -15.49 -17.75
C ASN A 258 2.03 -16.01 -16.54
N LEU A 259 1.31 -16.63 -15.61
CA LEU A 259 1.89 -17.24 -14.40
C LEU A 259 2.53 -18.63 -14.63
N TYR A 260 2.71 -19.07 -15.87
CA TYR A 260 3.31 -20.39 -16.15
C TYR A 260 4.74 -20.50 -15.61
N ARG A 261 5.51 -19.41 -15.66
CA ARG A 261 6.88 -19.32 -15.14
C ARG A 261 7.22 -17.87 -14.78
N PRO A 262 8.16 -17.63 -13.85
CA PRO A 262 8.62 -16.28 -13.57
C PRO A 262 9.37 -15.70 -14.77
N LEU A 263 9.27 -14.38 -14.95
CA LEU A 263 10.03 -13.61 -15.94
C LEU A 263 11.51 -13.56 -15.58
N LYS A 264 11.81 -13.36 -14.29
CA LYS A 264 13.17 -13.28 -13.75
C LYS A 264 13.24 -13.99 -12.42
N LEU A 265 14.37 -14.66 -12.19
CA LEU A 265 14.73 -15.23 -10.90
C LEU A 265 16.01 -14.54 -10.42
N LEU A 266 15.93 -13.88 -9.27
CA LEU A 266 17.00 -13.12 -8.65
C LEU A 266 17.52 -13.92 -7.46
N GLN A 267 18.79 -14.28 -7.52
CA GLN A 267 19.41 -15.18 -6.55
C GLN A 267 20.57 -14.46 -5.88
N TYR A 268 20.40 -14.18 -4.60
CA TYR A 268 21.44 -13.57 -3.77
C TYR A 268 21.33 -14.03 -2.33
N HIS A 269 20.12 -13.98 -1.76
CA HIS A 269 19.93 -14.35 -0.37
C HIS A 269 20.34 -15.80 -0.15
N SER A 270 21.07 -16.01 0.94
CA SER A 270 21.58 -17.33 1.35
C SER A 270 20.64 -18.08 2.27
N ASN A 271 19.52 -17.45 2.65
CA ASN A 271 18.48 -17.98 3.51
C ASN A 271 17.12 -17.43 3.05
N GLU A 272 16.03 -17.87 3.69
CA GLU A 272 14.66 -17.46 3.41
C GLU A 272 14.49 -15.95 3.16
N VAL A 273 13.77 -15.60 2.10
CA VAL A 273 13.30 -14.23 1.86
C VAL A 273 12.03 -13.99 2.68
N THR A 274 12.12 -13.17 3.71
CA THR A 274 11.03 -12.93 4.65
C THR A 274 10.08 -11.83 4.18
N GLN A 275 10.54 -10.90 3.34
CA GLN A 275 9.71 -9.84 2.80
C GLN A 275 10.24 -9.31 1.46
N VAL A 276 9.31 -8.95 0.56
CA VAL A 276 9.61 -8.23 -0.69
C VAL A 276 8.69 -7.01 -0.78
N VAL A 277 9.22 -5.85 -1.20
CA VAL A 277 8.44 -4.61 -1.34
C VAL A 277 8.94 -3.81 -2.53
N TRP A 278 8.05 -3.48 -3.46
CA TRP A 278 8.36 -2.54 -4.55
C TRP A 278 8.50 -1.12 -4.01
N SER A 279 9.39 -0.35 -4.63
CA SER A 279 9.53 1.07 -4.32
C SER A 279 8.23 1.80 -4.65
N PRO A 280 7.72 2.66 -3.75
CA PRO A 280 6.58 3.52 -4.05
C PRO A 280 6.96 4.76 -4.87
N PHE A 281 8.24 4.91 -5.24
CA PHE A 281 8.78 6.10 -5.93
C PHE A 281 9.44 5.78 -7.28
N HIS A 282 9.85 4.52 -7.50
CA HIS A 282 10.59 4.10 -8.69
C HIS A 282 10.03 2.76 -9.19
N GLU A 283 9.55 2.72 -10.43
CA GLU A 283 8.90 1.55 -11.04
C GLU A 283 9.79 0.31 -11.13
N ASP A 284 11.10 0.52 -11.24
CA ASP A 284 12.10 -0.51 -11.51
C ASP A 284 12.88 -0.92 -10.25
N LEU A 285 12.49 -0.44 -9.07
CA LEU A 285 13.21 -0.69 -7.83
C LEU A 285 12.41 -1.59 -6.90
N LEU A 286 13.02 -2.71 -6.50
CA LEU A 286 12.46 -3.67 -5.55
C LEU A 286 13.42 -3.85 -4.38
N ALA A 287 12.89 -3.96 -3.15
CA ALA A 287 13.67 -4.35 -1.98
C ALA A 287 13.28 -5.77 -1.52
N SER A 288 14.25 -6.57 -1.11
CA SER A 288 14.02 -7.84 -0.41
C SER A 288 14.79 -7.90 0.90
N ALA A 289 14.19 -8.51 1.92
CA ALA A 289 14.82 -8.79 3.20
C ALA A 289 14.93 -10.30 3.40
N GLY A 290 16.07 -10.77 3.88
CA GLY A 290 16.34 -12.18 4.13
C GLY A 290 16.62 -12.50 5.59
N ALA A 291 16.35 -13.74 5.98
CA ALA A 291 16.78 -14.31 7.26
C ALA A 291 18.31 -14.49 7.36
N ASP A 292 19.04 -14.18 6.29
CA ASP A 292 20.50 -14.07 6.25
C ASP A 292 21.01 -12.72 6.79
N GLY A 293 20.11 -11.85 7.27
CA GLY A 293 20.45 -10.56 7.86
C GLY A 293 20.74 -9.45 6.84
N HIS A 294 20.45 -9.68 5.56
CA HIS A 294 20.69 -8.70 4.49
C HIS A 294 19.37 -8.10 3.98
N ILE A 295 19.44 -6.84 3.56
CA ILE A 295 18.42 -6.18 2.73
C ILE A 295 19.07 -5.86 1.40
N ILE A 296 18.44 -6.28 0.30
CA ILE A 296 18.95 -6.13 -1.05
C ILE A 296 18.02 -5.23 -1.85
N LEU A 297 18.60 -4.25 -2.54
CA LEU A 297 17.92 -3.43 -3.52
C LEU A 297 18.21 -3.97 -4.91
N TRP A 298 17.13 -4.26 -5.64
CA TRP A 298 17.17 -4.79 -6.99
C TRP A 298 16.70 -3.73 -7.95
N LYS A 299 17.57 -3.39 -8.92
CA LYS A 299 17.15 -2.63 -10.09
C LYS A 299 16.61 -3.61 -11.13
N ILE A 300 15.30 -3.79 -11.14
CA ILE A 300 14.55 -4.60 -12.09
C ILE A 300 14.43 -3.77 -13.36
N GLY A 301 15.49 -3.73 -14.16
CA GLY A 301 15.37 -3.16 -15.50
C GLY A 301 14.21 -3.85 -16.19
N VAL A 302 13.20 -3.09 -16.61
CA VAL A 302 12.44 -3.46 -17.80
C VAL A 302 13.54 -3.75 -18.80
N ALA A 303 13.66 -4.99 -19.25
CA ALA A 303 14.55 -5.20 -20.36
C ALA A 303 13.98 -4.27 -21.44
N SER A 304 14.66 -3.15 -21.70
CA SER A 304 14.62 -2.57 -23.03
C SER A 304 14.75 -3.80 -23.91
N LEU A 305 13.69 -4.08 -24.69
CA LEU A 305 13.66 -5.20 -25.60
C LEU A 305 15.06 -5.29 -26.17
N PRO A 306 15.76 -6.44 -26.05
CA PRO A 306 17.16 -6.50 -26.43
C PRO A 306 17.22 -5.88 -27.83
N GLU A 307 18.08 -4.85 -27.98
CA GLU A 307 18.13 -3.98 -29.17
C GLU A 307 18.17 -4.83 -30.46
N LYS A 308 18.66 -6.06 -30.30
CA LYS A 308 18.51 -7.20 -31.19
C LYS A 308 17.74 -8.34 -30.50
N LEU A 309 16.63 -8.80 -31.09
CA LEU A 309 15.93 -10.01 -30.66
C LEU A 309 16.90 -11.21 -30.57
N PRO A 310 16.76 -12.11 -29.58
CA PRO A 310 17.58 -13.31 -29.51
C PRO A 310 17.41 -14.14 -30.79
N GLU A 311 18.52 -14.50 -31.44
CA GLU A 311 18.49 -15.30 -32.67
C GLU A 311 17.98 -16.71 -32.35
N ILE A 312 16.96 -17.17 -33.09
CA ILE A 312 16.44 -18.53 -32.98
C ILE A 312 17.45 -19.49 -33.61
N ASP A 313 17.91 -20.49 -32.83
CA ASP A 313 18.71 -21.59 -33.36
C ASP A 313 17.83 -22.59 -34.12
N TRP A 314 17.66 -22.34 -35.43
CA TRP A 314 16.86 -23.19 -36.31
C TRP A 314 17.44 -24.61 -36.48
N ASN A 315 18.75 -24.80 -36.29
CA ASN A 315 19.38 -26.10 -36.45
C ASN A 315 18.98 -27.04 -35.31
N TYR A 316 18.94 -26.52 -34.08
CA TYR A 316 18.43 -27.25 -32.91
C TYR A 316 17.02 -27.81 -33.17
N TYR A 317 16.10 -26.99 -33.69
CA TYR A 317 14.72 -27.44 -33.95
C TYR A 317 14.63 -28.42 -35.13
N LYS A 318 15.38 -28.19 -36.22
CA LYS A 318 15.45 -29.11 -37.37
C LYS A 318 15.93 -30.51 -36.97
N GLU A 319 16.92 -30.58 -36.07
CA GLU A 319 17.45 -31.85 -35.56
C GLU A 319 16.44 -32.56 -34.65
N LYS A 320 15.75 -31.82 -33.78
CA LYS A 320 14.88 -32.39 -32.74
C LYS A 320 13.48 -32.79 -33.22
N THR A 321 12.96 -32.16 -34.29
CA THR A 321 11.62 -32.45 -34.84
C THR A 321 11.66 -33.10 -36.21
N ALA A 322 12.82 -33.62 -36.63
CA ALA A 322 12.99 -34.30 -37.90
C ALA A 322 11.91 -35.38 -38.10
N GLY A 323 11.01 -35.17 -39.06
CA GLY A 323 9.96 -36.12 -39.46
C GLY A 323 8.53 -35.83 -38.96
N PHE A 324 8.33 -34.89 -38.04
CA PHE A 324 6.99 -34.56 -37.53
C PHE A 324 6.42 -33.24 -38.07
N TYR A 325 7.28 -32.25 -38.31
CA TYR A 325 6.89 -30.92 -38.81
C TYR A 325 7.94 -30.37 -39.78
N ASP A 326 7.50 -29.63 -40.79
CA ASP A 326 8.41 -28.93 -41.70
C ASP A 326 8.90 -27.61 -41.08
N VAL A 327 9.98 -27.72 -40.31
CA VAL A 327 10.67 -26.57 -39.70
C VAL A 327 11.23 -25.62 -40.76
N THR A 328 11.51 -26.10 -41.98
CA THR A 328 12.07 -25.26 -43.05
C THR A 328 11.02 -24.32 -43.63
N GLU A 329 9.78 -24.78 -43.75
CA GLU A 329 8.64 -23.93 -44.14
C GLU A 329 8.34 -22.89 -43.06
N PHE A 330 8.40 -23.27 -41.78
CA PHE A 330 8.17 -22.38 -40.65
C PHE A 330 9.26 -21.30 -40.51
N GLU A 331 10.54 -21.67 -40.68
CA GLU A 331 11.65 -20.72 -40.73
C GLU A 331 11.47 -19.69 -41.85
N LYS A 332 11.00 -20.15 -43.03
CA LYS A 332 10.73 -19.27 -44.17
C LYS A 332 9.59 -18.29 -43.88
N GLN A 333 8.51 -18.74 -43.26
CA GLN A 333 7.39 -17.88 -42.86
C GLN A 333 7.79 -16.90 -41.76
N PHE A 334 8.56 -17.35 -40.76
CA PHE A 334 9.06 -16.50 -39.67
C PHE A 334 10.01 -15.41 -40.19
N LYS A 335 10.93 -15.75 -41.10
CA LYS A 335 11.82 -14.77 -41.74
C LYS A 335 11.10 -13.81 -42.69
N ALA A 336 9.96 -14.23 -43.26
CA ALA A 336 9.11 -13.38 -44.08
C ALA A 336 8.28 -12.39 -43.24
N LEU A 337 8.06 -12.66 -41.96
CA LEU A 337 7.52 -11.68 -41.02
C LEU A 337 8.59 -10.61 -40.77
N HIS A 338 8.45 -9.46 -41.43
CA HIS A 338 9.30 -8.32 -41.19
C HIS A 338 8.91 -7.65 -39.86
N ILE A 339 9.27 -8.30 -38.74
CA ILE A 339 9.10 -7.75 -37.40
C ILE A 339 10.23 -6.75 -37.20
N VAL A 340 9.98 -5.51 -37.59
CA VAL A 340 10.85 -4.39 -37.22
C VAL A 340 10.70 -4.24 -35.71
N PRO A 341 11.79 -4.29 -34.91
CA PRO A 341 11.71 -3.92 -33.51
C PRO A 341 11.08 -2.53 -33.46
N MET A 342 10.06 -2.32 -32.63
CA MET A 342 9.59 -0.97 -32.35
C MET A 342 10.80 -0.18 -31.87
N LYS A 343 11.42 0.61 -32.75
CA LYS A 343 12.27 1.70 -32.32
C LYS A 343 11.30 2.61 -31.58
N GLU A 344 11.51 2.78 -30.28
CA GLU A 344 10.87 3.86 -29.55
C GLU A 344 11.09 5.12 -30.41
N PRO A 345 10.02 5.74 -30.92
CA PRO A 345 10.20 6.93 -31.72
C PRO A 345 10.68 8.00 -30.74
N GLU A 346 11.97 8.33 -30.80
CA GLU A 346 12.61 9.38 -30.00
C GLU A 346 11.78 10.69 -30.03
N ASP A 347 11.06 10.91 -31.14
CA ASP A 347 10.11 12.01 -31.32
C ASP A 347 8.88 11.95 -30.41
N LEU A 348 8.33 10.76 -30.09
CA LEU A 348 7.20 10.64 -29.14
C LEU A 348 7.66 10.89 -27.71
N LEU A 349 8.80 10.33 -27.30
CA LEU A 349 9.34 10.54 -25.96
C LEU A 349 9.71 12.01 -25.74
N LYS A 350 10.23 12.67 -26.78
CA LYS A 350 10.49 14.11 -26.76
C LYS A 350 9.19 14.92 -26.69
N LYS A 351 8.15 14.55 -27.44
CA LYS A 351 6.83 15.20 -27.38
C LYS A 351 6.16 15.01 -26.01
N LEU A 352 6.20 13.80 -25.46
CA LEU A 352 5.68 13.51 -24.11
C LEU A 352 6.42 14.32 -23.05
N ASN A 353 7.75 14.32 -23.09
CA ASN A 353 8.56 15.11 -22.14
C ASN A 353 8.31 16.62 -22.27
N GLU A 354 8.10 17.13 -23.49
CA GLU A 354 7.73 18.53 -23.71
C GLU A 354 6.31 18.85 -23.21
N GLU A 355 5.37 17.92 -23.34
CA GLU A 355 3.99 18.03 -22.89
C GLU A 355 3.89 17.95 -21.36
N GLU A 356 4.56 17.00 -20.72
CA GLU A 356 4.69 16.90 -19.26
C GLU A 356 5.32 18.17 -18.68
N LYS A 357 6.35 18.72 -19.32
CA LYS A 357 6.97 19.97 -18.89
C LYS A 357 6.01 21.17 -18.98
N ARG A 358 5.14 21.21 -20.00
CA ARG A 358 4.10 22.25 -20.13
C ARG A 358 3.05 22.11 -19.04
N GLU A 359 2.59 20.89 -18.77
CA GLU A 359 1.59 20.62 -17.73
C GLU A 359 2.13 20.90 -16.33
N MET A 360 3.40 20.54 -16.03
CA MET A 360 4.04 20.91 -14.76
C MET A 360 4.12 22.44 -14.58
N THR A 361 4.50 23.17 -15.63
CA THR A 361 4.56 24.64 -15.57
C THR A 361 3.17 25.25 -15.33
N ARG A 362 2.12 24.66 -15.90
CA ARG A 362 0.73 25.07 -15.71
C ARG A 362 0.25 24.78 -14.29
N LEU A 363 0.61 23.62 -13.73
CA LEU A 363 0.28 23.24 -12.37
C LEU A 363 0.97 24.16 -11.35
N ASP A 364 2.24 24.48 -11.56
CA ASP A 364 2.98 25.43 -10.71
C ASP A 364 2.34 26.83 -10.72
N ALA A 365 1.88 27.30 -11.88
CA ALA A 365 1.16 28.57 -11.99
C ALA A 365 -0.17 28.53 -11.24
N PHE A 366 -0.90 27.40 -11.31
CA PHE A 366 -2.15 27.20 -10.58
C PHE A 366 -1.94 27.15 -9.07
N ILE A 367 -0.91 26.44 -8.60
CA ILE A 367 -0.56 26.37 -7.18
C ILE A 367 -0.22 27.77 -6.66
N LYS A 368 0.62 28.54 -7.36
CA LYS A 368 0.96 29.92 -6.97
C LYS A 368 -0.25 30.84 -6.91
N ALA A 369 -1.19 30.71 -7.86
CA ALA A 369 -2.43 31.48 -7.85
C ALA A 369 -3.28 31.16 -6.62
N ASN A 370 -3.45 29.87 -6.30
CA ASN A 370 -4.21 29.43 -5.14
C ASN A 370 -3.53 29.77 -3.81
N GLU A 371 -2.21 29.73 -3.73
CA GLU A 371 -1.47 30.16 -2.54
C GLU A 371 -1.75 31.63 -2.21
N SER A 372 -1.78 32.50 -3.23
CA SER A 372 -2.15 33.92 -3.05
C SER A 372 -3.57 34.07 -2.50
N ILE A 373 -4.53 33.31 -3.04
CA ILE A 373 -5.94 33.32 -2.59
C ILE A 373 -6.06 32.81 -1.15
N ILE A 374 -5.36 31.72 -0.81
CA ILE A 374 -5.33 31.17 0.55
C ILE A 374 -4.74 32.19 1.53
N GLN A 375 -3.70 32.92 1.14
CA GLN A 375 -3.12 33.98 1.98
C GLN A 375 -4.09 35.15 2.19
N GLU A 376 -4.87 35.52 1.16
CA GLU A 376 -5.91 36.54 1.28
C GLU A 376 -7.04 36.08 2.20
N CYS A 377 -7.51 34.84 2.04
CA CYS A 377 -8.51 34.23 2.92
C CYS A 377 -8.04 34.17 4.37
N LYS A 378 -6.76 33.81 4.62
CA LYS A 378 -6.16 33.81 5.98
C LYS A 378 -6.13 35.21 6.59
N LYS A 379 -5.85 36.26 5.80
CA LYS A 379 -5.89 37.66 6.28
C LYS A 379 -7.31 38.05 6.69
N GLU A 380 -8.32 37.69 5.92
CA GLU A 380 -9.72 37.96 6.24
C GLU A 380 -10.18 37.18 7.49
N LEU A 381 -9.79 35.91 7.61
CA LEU A 381 -10.12 35.07 8.78
C LEU A 381 -9.50 35.64 10.06
N ASN A 382 -8.29 36.19 9.97
CA ASN A 382 -7.65 36.91 11.07
C ASN A 382 -8.34 38.24 11.43
N LYS A 383 -8.99 38.92 10.48
CA LYS A 383 -9.83 40.09 10.80
C LYS A 383 -11.09 39.67 11.56
N ILE A 384 -11.73 38.58 11.13
CA ILE A 384 -12.90 38.01 11.80
C ILE A 384 -12.56 37.56 13.23
N ALA A 385 -11.40 36.93 13.43
CA ALA A 385 -10.94 36.48 14.74
C ALA A 385 -10.66 37.61 15.75
N LYS A 386 -10.51 38.87 15.29
CA LYS A 386 -10.30 40.04 16.15
C LYS A 386 -11.61 40.63 16.68
N PHE A 387 -12.77 40.21 16.18
CA PHE A 387 -14.04 40.64 16.74
C PHE A 387 -14.30 39.92 18.07
N PRO A 388 -14.76 40.63 19.10
CA PRO A 388 -15.15 39.99 20.35
C PRO A 388 -16.28 38.99 20.11
N PRO A 389 -16.39 37.92 20.93
CA PRO A 389 -17.51 36.97 20.86
C PRO A 389 -18.84 37.71 20.94
N MET A 390 -19.84 37.25 20.19
CA MET A 390 -21.15 37.92 20.02
C MET A 390 -21.83 38.29 21.36
N ASP A 391 -21.56 37.52 22.41
CA ASP A 391 -22.09 37.71 23.77
C ASP A 391 -21.55 38.96 24.50
N HIS A 392 -20.55 39.66 23.93
CA HIS A 392 -19.89 40.82 24.54
C HIS A 392 -20.19 42.15 23.84
N TRP A 393 -21.09 42.19 22.87
CA TRP A 393 -21.36 43.40 22.08
C TRP A 393 -22.38 44.32 22.76
N LEU A 394 -22.12 45.63 22.72
CA LEU A 394 -23.09 46.63 23.15
C LEU A 394 -24.22 46.76 22.10
N PRO A 395 -25.47 47.07 22.49
CA PRO A 395 -26.61 47.18 21.56
C PRO A 395 -26.41 48.17 20.40
N GLU A 396 -25.57 49.19 20.59
CA GLU A 396 -25.24 50.21 19.59
C GLU A 396 -24.22 49.69 18.56
N GLU A 397 -23.30 48.82 18.98
CA GLU A 397 -22.26 48.21 18.14
C GLU A 397 -22.79 47.04 17.30
N TYR A 398 -23.93 46.47 17.70
CA TYR A 398 -24.56 45.33 17.03
C TYR A 398 -24.94 45.64 15.57
N ARG A 399 -25.34 46.89 15.27
CA ARG A 399 -25.80 47.27 13.93
C ARG A 399 -24.64 47.33 12.93
N ASP A 400 -23.53 47.96 13.33
CA ASP A 400 -22.34 48.15 12.50
C ASP A 400 -21.56 46.85 12.30
N HIS A 401 -21.44 46.02 13.34
CA HIS A 401 -20.74 44.74 13.26
C HIS A 401 -21.52 43.68 12.46
N VAL A 402 -22.86 43.66 12.56
CA VAL A 402 -23.68 42.74 11.77
C VAL A 402 -23.62 43.06 10.28
N GLU A 403 -23.59 44.33 9.87
CA GLU A 403 -23.40 44.70 8.47
C GLU A 403 -22.03 44.27 7.92
N GLN A 404 -20.96 44.44 8.70
CA GLN A 404 -19.62 43.97 8.32
C GLN A 404 -19.54 42.43 8.21
N TYR A 405 -20.14 41.70 9.16
CA TYR A 405 -20.25 40.24 9.10
C TYR A 405 -21.05 39.77 7.88
N ARG A 406 -22.12 40.49 7.53
CA ARG A 406 -22.98 40.17 6.39
C ARG A 406 -22.25 40.39 5.06
N GLU A 407 -21.51 41.49 4.92
CA GLU A 407 -20.64 41.76 3.77
C GLU A 407 -19.53 40.71 3.61
N LEU A 408 -18.86 40.34 4.71
CA LEU A 408 -17.84 39.28 4.71
C LEU A 408 -18.44 37.91 4.35
N GLY A 409 -19.65 37.61 4.82
CA GLY A 409 -20.40 36.41 4.47
C GLY A 409 -20.80 36.35 2.99
N TYR A 410 -21.29 37.46 2.42
CA TYR A 410 -21.61 37.53 0.99
C TYR A 410 -20.37 37.45 0.11
N ARG A 411 -19.25 38.07 0.50
CA ARG A 411 -17.97 37.93 -0.20
C ARG A 411 -17.45 36.50 -0.16
N ARG A 412 -17.58 35.81 0.97
CA ARG A 412 -17.24 34.38 1.09
C ARG A 412 -18.09 33.52 0.15
N MET A 413 -19.40 33.75 0.08
CA MET A 413 -20.25 33.03 -0.88
C MET A 413 -19.86 33.33 -2.33
N ARG A 414 -19.56 34.60 -2.66
CA ARG A 414 -19.12 34.99 -4.01
C ARG A 414 -17.81 34.30 -4.40
N LEU A 415 -16.82 34.28 -3.50
CA LEU A 415 -15.54 33.57 -3.71
C LEU A 415 -15.76 32.07 -3.92
N MET A 416 -16.58 31.41 -3.09
CA MET A 416 -16.87 29.98 -3.29
C MET A 416 -17.60 29.70 -4.61
N THR A 417 -18.52 30.56 -5.04
CA THR A 417 -19.22 30.39 -6.33
C THR A 417 -18.33 30.66 -7.54
N GLU A 418 -17.41 31.63 -7.46
CA GLU A 418 -16.43 31.89 -8.52
C GLU A 418 -15.39 30.77 -8.60
N GLU A 419 -14.93 30.25 -7.45
CA GLU A 419 -14.03 29.10 -7.36
C GLU A 419 -14.68 27.80 -7.84
N GLU A 420 -15.94 27.52 -7.47
CA GLU A 420 -16.71 26.40 -8.03
C GLU A 420 -16.88 26.54 -9.55
N GLY A 421 -17.11 27.75 -10.06
CA GLY A 421 -17.21 28.01 -11.49
C GLY A 421 -15.90 27.74 -12.24
N VAL A 422 -14.77 28.20 -11.70
CA VAL A 422 -13.43 27.99 -12.29
C VAL A 422 -13.02 26.52 -12.18
N PHE A 423 -13.28 25.87 -11.05
CA PHE A 423 -12.99 24.45 -10.83
C PHE A 423 -13.87 23.55 -11.71
N ASN A 424 -15.17 23.83 -11.80
CA ASN A 424 -16.08 23.08 -12.68
C ASN A 424 -15.75 23.30 -14.16
N SER A 425 -15.37 24.52 -14.56
CA SER A 425 -14.89 24.80 -15.92
C SER A 425 -13.59 24.04 -16.22
N TYR A 426 -12.66 23.98 -15.27
CA TYR A 426 -11.43 23.20 -15.39
C TYR A 426 -11.69 21.70 -15.53
N ILE A 427 -12.58 21.14 -14.69
CA ILE A 427 -12.98 19.72 -14.77
C ILE A 427 -13.72 19.43 -16.09
N GLN A 428 -14.65 20.29 -16.51
CA GLN A 428 -15.35 20.12 -17.79
C GLN A 428 -14.40 20.17 -18.99
N THR A 429 -13.41 21.08 -18.96
CA THR A 429 -12.37 21.16 -19.98
C THR A 429 -11.54 19.88 -20.00
N ARG A 430 -11.14 19.35 -18.83
CA ARG A 430 -10.38 18.09 -18.73
C ARG A 430 -11.19 16.88 -19.20
N LEU A 431 -12.49 16.84 -18.88
CA LEU A 431 -13.41 15.80 -19.35
C LEU A 431 -13.62 15.86 -20.87
N GLN A 432 -13.65 17.05 -21.47
CA GLN A 432 -13.72 17.22 -22.93
C GLN A 432 -12.44 16.77 -23.64
N TYR A 433 -11.26 17.05 -23.08
CA TYR A 433 -10.00 16.52 -23.61
C TYR A 433 -9.96 14.98 -23.55
N LEU A 434 -10.39 14.39 -22.43
CA LEU A 434 -10.48 12.93 -22.26
C LEU A 434 -11.50 12.26 -23.20
N HIS A 435 -12.50 13.00 -23.71
CA HIS A 435 -13.50 12.46 -24.64
C HIS A 435 -13.07 12.57 -26.12
N ASN A 436 -12.17 13.49 -26.46
CA ASN A 436 -11.73 13.72 -27.83
C ASN A 436 -10.51 12.87 -28.24
N ASP A 437 -9.84 12.20 -27.30
CA ASP A 437 -8.70 11.30 -27.55
C ASP A 437 -9.10 9.80 -27.64
N ASN A 438 -10.36 9.49 -27.94
CA ASN A 438 -10.84 8.14 -28.28
C ASN A 438 -11.13 7.99 -29.78
#